data_AF-A0A3A6NHU2-F1
#
_entry.id   AF-A0A3A6NHU2-F1
#
_cell.length_a   1.000
_cell.length_b   1.000
_cell.length_c   1.000
_cell.angle_alpha   90.00
_cell.angle_beta   90.00
_cell.angle_gamma   90.00
#
_symmetry.space_group_name_H-M   'P 1'
#
loop_
_entity.id
_entity.type
_entity.pdbx_description
1 polymer ?
#
loop_
_entity_poly.entity_id
_entity_poly.type
_entity_poly.pdbx_seq_one_letter_code
_entity_poly.pdbx_strand_id
1 'polypeptide(L)' 'MPIYDQYNQHDKYFGQPYPELIAHLKRQDKAASILDVGCGQSRDTLTLGRLGFKVLGTDVSSVVIEQLNE' A
#
# COMPACT_ATOMS: atom_id res chain seq x y z
N MET A 1 9.67 -16.52 -12.15
CA MET A 1 8.37 -15.88 -11.87
C MET A 1 8.13 -16.00 -10.38
N PRO A 2 8.12 -14.89 -9.62
CA PRO A 2 7.78 -14.90 -8.20
C PRO A 2 6.48 -15.68 -7.93
N ILE A 3 6.46 -16.49 -6.87
CA ILE A 3 5.27 -17.24 -6.45
C ILE A 3 4.08 -16.30 -6.21
N TYR A 4 4.36 -15.06 -5.82
CA TYR A 4 3.34 -14.03 -5.54
C TYR A 4 2.56 -13.56 -6.76
N ASP A 5 3.09 -13.67 -7.97
CA ASP A 5 2.37 -13.27 -9.19
C ASP A 5 1.09 -14.10 -9.41
N GLN A 6 1.02 -15.29 -8.82
CA GLN A 6 -0.14 -16.19 -8.94
C GLN A 6 -1.34 -15.75 -8.09
N TYR A 7 -1.14 -14.93 -7.05
CA TYR A 7 -2.22 -14.52 -6.13
C TYR A 7 -2.95 -13.25 -6.58
N ASN A 8 -2.54 -12.64 -7.70
CA ASN A 8 -2.96 -11.27 -8.08
C ASN A 8 -4.09 -11.23 -9.12
N GLN A 9 -4.88 -12.31 -9.27
CA GLN A 9 -5.94 -12.39 -10.28
C GLN A 9 -7.25 -11.68 -9.90
N HIS A 10 -7.34 -11.08 -8.72
CA HIS A 10 -8.55 -10.41 -8.25
C HIS A 10 -8.27 -8.94 -7.92
N ASP A 11 -9.11 -8.07 -8.48
CA ASP A 11 -9.10 -6.64 -8.21
C ASP A 11 -9.46 -6.40 -6.73
N LYS A 12 -8.62 -5.64 -6.01
CA LYS A 12 -8.76 -5.31 -4.57
C LYS A 12 -8.72 -6.48 -3.59
N TYR A 13 -7.84 -7.46 -3.81
CA TYR A 13 -7.71 -8.66 -2.97
C TYR A 13 -7.59 -8.37 -1.47
N PHE A 14 -6.95 -7.25 -1.09
CA PHE A 14 -6.68 -6.90 0.31
C PHE A 14 -7.68 -5.90 0.95
N GLY A 15 -8.71 -5.48 0.22
CA GLY A 15 -9.82 -4.67 0.78
C GLY A 15 -9.42 -3.27 1.27
N GLN A 16 -10.10 -2.79 2.32
CA GLN A 16 -9.90 -1.47 2.94
C GLN A 16 -8.78 -1.52 4.02
N PRO A 17 -8.05 -0.40 4.25
CA PRO A 17 -7.03 -0.32 5.28
C PRO A 17 -7.61 -0.53 6.68
N TYR A 18 -6.81 -1.07 7.59
CA TYR A 18 -7.24 -1.31 8.98
C TYR A 18 -7.57 0.01 9.70
N PRO A 19 -8.81 0.18 10.21
CA PRO A 19 -9.24 1.45 10.82
C PRO A 19 -8.37 1.89 12.00
N GLU A 20 -7.90 0.95 12.82
CA GLU A 20 -7.07 1.21 14.00
C GLU A 20 -5.69 1.75 13.62
N LEU A 21 -5.09 1.20 12.54
CA LEU A 21 -3.83 1.68 11.99
C LEU A 21 -3.96 3.13 11.51
N ILE A 22 -5.03 3.42 10.78
CA ILE A 22 -5.33 4.78 10.31
C ILE A 22 -5.57 5.73 11.48
N ALA A 23 -6.33 5.33 12.49
CA ALA A 23 -6.58 6.13 13.67
C ALA A 23 -5.28 6.45 14.43
N HIS A 24 -4.38 5.48 14.54
CA HIS A 24 -3.06 5.68 15.13
C HIS A 24 -2.22 6.70 14.34
N LEU A 25 -2.08 6.48 13.03
CA LEU A 25 -1.22 7.31 12.16
C LEU A 25 -1.77 8.72 11.95
N LYS A 26 -3.09 8.93 12.06
CA LYS A 26 -3.68 10.28 12.05
C LYS A 26 -3.06 11.20 13.11
N ARG A 27 -2.69 10.67 14.27
CA ARG A 27 -2.11 11.44 15.39
C ARG A 27 -0.61 11.71 15.29
N GLN A 28 0.06 11.11 14.31
CA GLN A 28 1.52 11.26 14.12
C GLN A 28 1.85 12.47 13.23
N ASP A 29 3.07 12.98 13.35
CA ASP A 29 3.60 14.06 12.52
C ASP A 29 3.68 13.64 11.04
N LYS A 30 3.16 14.48 10.15
CA LYS A 30 3.12 14.25 8.70
C LYS A 30 4.45 14.55 8.01
N ALA A 31 5.40 15.18 8.69
CA ALA A 31 6.77 15.35 8.17
C ALA A 31 7.54 14.01 8.06
N ALA A 32 7.08 12.97 8.76
CA ALA A 32 7.68 11.64 8.68
C ALA A 32 7.46 10.99 7.30
N SER A 33 8.47 10.27 6.81
CA SER A 33 8.37 9.42 5.61
C SER A 33 8.08 7.98 6.01
N ILE A 34 7.22 7.30 5.25
CA ILE A 34 6.81 5.91 5.49
C ILE A 34 7.33 5.02 4.36
N LEU A 35 7.90 3.87 4.74
CA LEU A 35 8.25 2.79 3.82
C LEU A 35 7.24 1.65 4.02
N ASP A 36 6.49 1.32 2.98
CA ASP A 36 5.51 0.23 2.95
C ASP A 36 6.09 -0.95 2.15
N VAL A 37 6.51 -2.02 2.85
CA VAL A 37 7.21 -3.16 2.25
C VAL A 37 6.23 -4.31 2.01
N GLY A 38 6.14 -4.77 0.78
CA GLY A 38 5.08 -5.69 0.36
C GLY A 38 3.75 -4.96 0.21
N CYS A 39 3.78 -3.78 -0.45
CA CYS A 39 2.63 -2.89 -0.50
C CYS A 39 1.46 -3.45 -1.34
N GLY A 40 1.69 -4.50 -2.14
CA GLY A 40 0.68 -5.11 -2.99
C GLY A 40 0.02 -4.07 -3.91
N GLN A 41 -1.32 -4.09 -3.95
CA GLN A 41 -2.14 -3.08 -4.65
C GLN A 41 -2.24 -1.74 -3.89
N SER A 42 -1.25 -1.42 -3.04
CA SER A 42 -1.06 -0.13 -2.37
C SER A 42 -2.25 0.38 -1.55
N ARG A 43 -3.00 -0.54 -0.92
CA ARG A 43 -4.11 -0.23 -0.01
C ARG A 43 -3.70 0.78 1.08
N ASP A 44 -2.60 0.47 1.75
CA ASP A 44 -2.10 1.26 2.87
C ASP A 44 -1.28 2.45 2.33
N THR A 45 -0.35 2.22 1.40
CA THR A 45 0.42 3.28 0.72
C THR A 45 -0.45 4.46 0.24
N LEU A 46 -1.52 4.21 -0.54
CA LEU A 46 -2.38 5.28 -1.05
C LEU A 46 -3.17 5.98 0.06
N THR A 47 -3.65 5.22 1.04
CA THR A 47 -4.40 5.78 2.17
C THR A 47 -3.51 6.70 3.00
N LEU A 48 -2.27 6.29 3.28
CA LEU A 48 -1.31 7.07 4.04
C LEU A 48 -0.86 8.32 3.28
N GLY A 49 -0.67 8.22 1.95
CA GLY A 49 -0.43 9.38 1.10
C GLY A 49 -1.58 10.40 1.17
N ARG A 50 -2.84 9.93 1.12
CA ARG A 50 -4.03 10.80 1.29
C ARG A 50 -4.14 11.43 2.67
N LEU A 51 -3.53 10.82 3.69
CA LEU A 51 -3.44 11.38 5.05
C LEU A 51 -2.31 12.42 5.20
N GLY A 52 -1.56 12.70 4.14
CA GLY A 52 -0.53 13.73 4.09
C GLY A 52 0.89 13.25 4.37
N PHE A 53 1.10 11.93 4.50
CA PHE A 53 2.45 11.39 4.63
C PHE A 53 3.16 11.32 3.28
N LYS A 54 4.50 11.46 3.30
CA LYS A 54 5.33 11.02 2.18
C LYS A 54 5.53 9.51 2.29
N VAL A 55 5.06 8.75 1.31
CA VAL A 55 5.09 7.28 1.36
C VAL A 55 5.82 6.72 0.15
N LEU A 56 6.67 5.72 0.38
CA LEU A 56 7.28 4.88 -0.65
C LEU A 56 6.80 3.44 -0.44
N GLY A 57 6.07 2.90 -1.41
CA GLY A 57 5.69 1.48 -1.44
C GLY A 57 6.66 0.65 -2.27
N THR A 58 6.98 -0.56 -1.82
CA THR A 58 7.75 -1.53 -2.59
C THR A 58 7.07 -2.89 -2.59
N ASP A 59 7.11 -3.57 -3.72
CA ASP A 59 6.66 -4.95 -3.85
C ASP A 59 7.59 -5.70 -4.83
N VAL A 60 7.69 -7.02 -4.69
CA VAL A 60 8.47 -7.86 -5.59
C VAL A 60 7.70 -8.23 -6.85
N SER A 61 6.37 -8.17 -6.80
CA SER A 61 5.52 -8.46 -7.94
C SER A 61 5.41 -7.24 -8.84
N SER A 62 5.91 -7.34 -10.07
CA SER A 62 5.73 -6.26 -11.06
C SER A 62 4.26 -6.10 -11.45
N VAL A 63 3.48 -7.18 -11.42
CA VAL A 63 2.05 -7.19 -11.79
C VAL A 63 1.24 -6.24 -10.92
N VAL A 64 1.41 -6.28 -9.58
CA VAL A 64 0.66 -5.38 -8.68
C VAL A 64 1.11 -3.93 -8.79
N ILE A 65 2.39 -3.70 -9.11
CA ILE A 65 2.91 -2.34 -9.35
C ILE A 65 2.32 -1.78 -10.65
N GLU A 66 2.22 -2.60 -11.70
CA GLU A 66 1.64 -2.21 -12.98
C GLU A 66 0.14 -1.90 -12.85
N GLN A 67 -0.61 -2.70 -12.09
CA GLN A 67 -2.04 -2.46 -11.78
C GLN A 67 -2.31 -1.09 -11.13
N LEU A 68 -1.32 -0.45 -10.51
CA LEU A 68 -1.47 0.87 -9.91
C LEU A 68 -1.36 2.02 -10.91
N ASN A 69 -0.81 1.77 -12.09
CA ASN A 69 -0.59 2.78 -13.13
C ASN A 69 -1.67 2.77 -14.21
N GLU A 70 -2.63 1.84 -14.15
CA GLU A 70 -3.82 1.78 -15.00
C GLU A 70 -4.98 2.62 -14.44
#